data_AF-A0AA39HM18-F1
#
_entry.id   AF-A0AA39HM18-F1
#
_cell.length_a   1.000
_cell.length_b   1.000
_cell.length_c   1.000
_cell.angle_alpha   90.00
_cell.angle_beta   90.00
_cell.angle_gamma   90.00
#
_symmetry.space_group_name_H-M   'P 1'
#
loop_
_entity.id
_entity.type
_entity.pdbx_description
1 polymer ?
#
loop_
_entity_poly.entity_id
_entity_poly.type
_entity_poly.pdbx_seq_one_letter_code
_entity_poly.pdbx_strand_id
1 'polypeptide(L)'
;MFVPAYYQQQPLIYPSSPGHKDLDVFIAELLSVAQSPFTVFILRSASVQEKRGIKNVDKTLPLNGTLMEWATILLQTAVTRGDAPQTAHQWKNAVLFVAEALRNQGLCPELLDELWFQANGHVLQFALARYVAISEEAKFFMAQRPLPAFFTGLLCFASHFAKHAVCLGMSPTQYLLKAEELFLQRPFHENGCKVFRKHGWTLYLNDRPDGVFIKTLHLKAAYHPKH
;
A
#
# COMPACT_ATOMS: atom_id res chain seq x y z
N MET A 1 -64.96 -6.78 -14.79
CA MET A 1 -64.21 -6.84 -13.52
C MET A 1 -63.10 -7.87 -13.71
N PHE A 2 -61.87 -7.44 -14.00
CA PHE A 2 -60.73 -8.33 -14.23
C PHE A 2 -59.63 -7.96 -13.24
N VAL A 3 -59.20 -8.92 -12.43
CA VAL A 3 -58.09 -8.79 -11.48
C VAL A 3 -56.81 -9.23 -12.22
N PRO A 4 -55.73 -8.42 -12.28
CA PRO A 4 -54.47 -8.88 -12.85
C PRO A 4 -53.66 -9.66 -11.81
N ALA A 5 -53.04 -10.75 -12.29
CA ALA A 5 -52.21 -11.66 -11.53
C ALA A 5 -50.97 -10.97 -10.92
N TYR A 6 -50.67 -11.34 -9.67
CA TYR A 6 -49.43 -11.02 -8.99
C TYR A 6 -48.25 -11.70 -9.70
N TYR A 7 -47.35 -10.90 -10.30
CA TYR A 7 -46.02 -11.38 -10.69
C TYR A 7 -45.18 -11.56 -9.42
N GLN A 8 -44.91 -12.81 -9.05
CA GLN A 8 -43.84 -13.15 -8.12
C GLN A 8 -42.50 -12.73 -8.74
N GLN A 9 -41.85 -11.71 -8.17
CA GLN A 9 -40.46 -11.40 -8.47
C GLN A 9 -39.58 -12.51 -7.89
N GLN A 10 -39.01 -13.34 -8.78
CA GLN A 10 -37.85 -14.16 -8.41
C GLN A 10 -36.65 -13.23 -8.15
N PRO A 11 -35.84 -13.50 -7.11
CA PRO A 11 -34.62 -12.73 -6.87
C PRO A 11 -33.66 -12.94 -8.05
N LEU A 12 -33.26 -11.83 -8.67
CA LEU A 12 -32.20 -11.78 -9.68
C LEU A 12 -30.89 -12.26 -9.04
N ILE A 13 -30.55 -13.54 -9.25
CA ILE A 13 -29.20 -14.05 -9.01
C ILE A 13 -28.33 -13.50 -10.13
N TYR A 14 -27.62 -12.42 -9.86
CA TYR A 14 -26.59 -11.92 -10.77
C TYR A 14 -25.47 -12.97 -10.86
N PRO A 15 -25.15 -13.49 -12.06
CA PRO A 15 -24.00 -14.35 -12.21
C PRO A 15 -22.74 -13.57 -11.84
N SER A 16 -21.90 -14.16 -10.97
CA SER A 16 -20.62 -13.60 -10.56
C SER A 16 -19.78 -13.33 -11.82
N SER A 17 -19.38 -12.07 -12.03
CA SER A 17 -18.55 -11.68 -13.16
C SER A 17 -17.27 -12.54 -13.20
N PRO A 18 -16.81 -13.00 -14.39
CA PRO A 18 -15.67 -13.92 -14.52
C PRO A 18 -14.42 -13.49 -13.75
N GLY A 19 -14.18 -12.17 -13.62
CA GLY A 19 -13.05 -11.62 -12.88
C GLY A 19 -13.14 -11.75 -11.35
N HIS A 20 -14.31 -12.09 -10.78
CA HIS A 20 -14.45 -12.35 -9.34
C HIS A 20 -13.97 -13.75 -8.96
N LYS A 21 -14.32 -14.77 -9.76
CA LYS A 21 -13.91 -16.16 -9.50
C LYS A 21 -12.39 -16.32 -9.48
N ASP A 22 -11.70 -15.66 -10.41
CA ASP A 22 -10.23 -15.64 -10.49
C ASP A 22 -9.57 -14.92 -9.30
N LEU A 23 -10.24 -13.94 -8.68
CA LEU A 23 -9.76 -13.32 -7.44
C LEU A 23 -9.97 -14.22 -6.23
N ASP A 24 -11.11 -14.93 -6.16
CA ASP A 24 -11.41 -15.80 -5.03
C ASP A 24 -10.54 -17.06 -5.03
N VAL A 25 -10.23 -17.63 -6.19
CA VAL A 25 -9.25 -18.72 -6.33
C VAL A 25 -7.87 -18.26 -5.86
N PHE A 26 -7.40 -17.11 -6.34
CA PHE A 26 -6.12 -16.54 -5.91
C PHE A 26 -6.06 -16.30 -4.39
N ILE A 27 -7.13 -15.78 -3.78
CA ILE A 27 -7.17 -15.62 -2.32
C ILE A 27 -7.17 -16.98 -1.60
N ALA A 28 -7.84 -18.00 -2.13
CA ALA A 28 -7.82 -19.34 -1.57
C ALA A 28 -6.41 -19.95 -1.60
N GLU A 29 -5.64 -19.73 -2.67
CA GLU A 29 -4.23 -20.12 -2.76
C GLU A 29 -3.39 -19.44 -1.67
N LEU A 30 -3.51 -18.12 -1.50
CA LEU A 30 -2.80 -17.41 -0.43
C LEU A 30 -3.21 -17.90 0.96
N LEU A 31 -4.50 -18.18 1.17
CA LEU A 31 -4.99 -18.74 2.44
C LEU A 31 -4.40 -20.12 2.74
N SER A 32 -4.06 -20.92 1.73
CA SER A 32 -3.47 -22.25 1.92
C SER A 32 -2.02 -22.19 2.44
N VAL A 33 -1.32 -21.08 2.21
CA VAL A 33 0.08 -20.87 2.64
C VAL A 33 0.22 -19.84 3.76
N ALA A 34 -0.87 -19.16 4.14
CA ALA A 34 -0.88 -18.20 5.23
C ALA A 34 -0.73 -18.90 6.60
N GLN A 35 0.28 -18.50 7.37
CA GLN A 35 0.59 -19.11 8.67
C GLN A 35 -0.11 -18.38 9.83
N SER A 36 -0.18 -17.05 9.79
CA SER A 36 -0.85 -16.27 10.84
C SER A 36 -2.38 -16.22 10.68
N PRO A 37 -3.15 -16.47 11.77
CA PRO A 37 -4.59 -16.22 11.80
C PRO A 37 -4.97 -14.78 11.44
N PHE A 38 -4.07 -13.83 11.70
CA PHE A 38 -4.26 -12.43 11.37
C PHE A 38 -4.21 -12.19 9.85
N THR A 39 -3.25 -12.81 9.16
CA THR A 39 -3.19 -12.80 7.68
C THR A 39 -4.47 -13.41 7.10
N VAL A 40 -4.91 -14.54 7.65
CA VAL A 40 -6.14 -15.22 7.21
C VAL A 40 -7.36 -14.30 7.36
N PHE A 41 -7.48 -13.60 8.50
CA PHE A 41 -8.56 -12.64 8.73
C PHE A 41 -8.52 -11.52 7.69
N ILE A 42 -7.35 -10.89 7.47
CA ILE A 42 -7.17 -9.80 6.49
C ILE A 42 -7.58 -10.23 5.07
N LEU A 43 -7.12 -11.41 4.63
CA LEU A 43 -7.39 -11.92 3.28
C LEU A 43 -8.88 -12.22 3.08
N ARG A 44 -9.56 -12.75 4.10
CA ARG A 44 -11.00 -13.03 4.07
C ARG A 44 -11.85 -11.76 4.08
N SER A 45 -11.43 -10.73 4.81
CA SER A 45 -12.16 -9.47 4.92
C SER A 45 -11.88 -8.49 3.76
N ALA A 46 -10.92 -8.80 2.89
CA ALA A 46 -10.52 -7.91 1.80
C ALA A 46 -11.66 -7.65 0.81
N SER A 47 -11.94 -6.38 0.55
CA SER A 47 -12.86 -5.97 -0.52
C SER A 47 -12.33 -6.39 -1.89
N VAL A 48 -13.21 -6.40 -2.91
CA VAL A 48 -12.83 -6.75 -4.30
C VAL A 48 -11.68 -5.87 -4.80
N GLN A 49 -11.68 -4.57 -4.45
CA GLN A 49 -10.63 -3.65 -4.84
C GLN A 49 -9.30 -3.96 -4.13
N GLU A 50 -9.34 -4.33 -2.85
CA GLU A 50 -8.16 -4.75 -2.11
C GLU A 50 -7.59 -6.07 -2.61
N LYS A 51 -8.45 -7.06 -2.91
CA LYS A 51 -8.04 -8.33 -3.55
C LYS A 51 -7.30 -8.08 -4.87
N ARG A 52 -7.82 -7.19 -5.73
CA ARG A 52 -7.12 -6.76 -6.96
C ARG A 52 -5.77 -6.11 -6.66
N GLY A 53 -5.72 -5.27 -5.62
CA GLY A 53 -4.48 -4.65 -5.15
C GLY A 53 -3.44 -5.68 -4.73
N ILE A 54 -3.83 -6.69 -3.96
CA ILE A 54 -2.96 -7.79 -3.52
C ILE A 54 -2.49 -8.61 -4.72
N LYS A 55 -3.40 -9.00 -5.62
CA LYS A 55 -3.05 -9.74 -6.85
C LYS A 55 -2.07 -8.97 -7.74
N ASN A 56 -2.18 -7.64 -7.80
CA ASN A 56 -1.23 -6.83 -8.56
C ASN A 56 0.16 -6.78 -7.91
N VAL A 57 0.23 -6.85 -6.58
CA VAL A 57 1.53 -6.99 -5.89
C VAL A 57 2.15 -8.34 -6.23
N ASP A 58 1.37 -9.42 -6.10
CA ASP A 58 1.83 -10.80 -6.36
C ASP A 58 2.45 -10.99 -7.75
N LYS A 59 1.87 -10.36 -8.79
CA LYS A 59 2.43 -10.35 -10.16
C LYS A 59 3.86 -9.83 -10.28
N THR A 60 4.27 -8.98 -9.34
CA THR A 60 5.57 -8.31 -9.32
C THR A 60 6.44 -8.74 -8.16
N LEU A 61 5.87 -9.43 -7.18
CA LEU A 61 6.52 -9.90 -5.96
C LEU A 61 5.75 -11.13 -5.50
N PRO A 62 6.18 -12.35 -5.87
CA PRO A 62 5.47 -13.57 -5.52
C PRO A 62 5.27 -13.68 -4.01
N LEU A 63 4.02 -13.79 -3.57
CA LEU A 63 3.70 -13.88 -2.15
C LEU A 63 3.90 -15.32 -1.68
N ASN A 64 4.74 -15.49 -0.66
CA ASN A 64 4.94 -16.77 0.04
C ASN A 64 4.55 -16.66 1.52
N GLY A 65 4.54 -17.79 2.22
CA GLY A 65 4.06 -17.86 3.60
C GLY A 65 4.85 -16.95 4.54
N THR A 66 6.19 -16.98 4.45
CA THR A 66 7.05 -16.21 5.35
C THR A 66 7.02 -14.71 5.04
N LEU A 67 7.00 -14.30 3.77
CA LEU A 67 6.85 -12.88 3.40
C LEU A 67 5.51 -12.31 3.88
N MET A 68 4.43 -13.07 3.75
CA MET A 68 3.12 -12.67 4.29
C MET A 68 3.16 -12.55 5.81
N GLU A 69 3.90 -13.41 6.50
CA GLU A 69 4.10 -13.32 7.95
C GLU A 69 4.88 -12.06 8.34
N TRP A 70 5.96 -11.75 7.63
CA TRP A 70 6.75 -10.53 7.83
C TRP A 70 5.88 -9.27 7.65
N ALA A 71 5.06 -9.23 6.61
CA ALA A 71 4.12 -8.13 6.39
C ALA A 71 3.07 -8.02 7.50
N THR A 72 2.61 -9.15 8.03
CA THR A 72 1.67 -9.19 9.15
C THR A 72 2.29 -8.66 10.43
N ILE A 73 3.51 -9.07 10.78
CA ILE A 73 4.25 -8.55 11.94
C ILE A 73 4.46 -7.02 11.82
N LEU A 74 4.82 -6.54 10.62
CA LEU A 74 4.98 -5.11 10.36
C LEU A 74 3.65 -4.36 10.49
N LEU A 75 2.55 -4.89 9.96
CA LEU A 75 1.22 -4.28 10.10
C LEU A 75 0.79 -4.26 11.57
N GLN A 76 0.96 -5.35 12.31
CA GLN A 76 0.64 -5.38 13.74
C GLN A 76 1.45 -4.34 14.51
N THR A 77 2.74 -4.21 14.21
CA THR A 77 3.60 -3.15 14.78
C THR A 77 3.03 -1.76 14.48
N ALA A 78 2.64 -1.49 13.23
CA ALA A 78 2.04 -0.22 12.85
C ALA A 78 0.70 0.04 13.56
N VAL A 79 -0.17 -0.97 13.67
CA VAL A 79 -1.48 -0.88 14.35
C VAL A 79 -1.30 -0.59 15.83
N THR A 80 -0.43 -1.32 16.53
CA THR A 80 -0.15 -1.11 17.96
C THR A 80 0.40 0.29 18.24
N ARG A 81 1.12 0.88 17.28
CA ARG A 81 1.66 2.24 17.36
C ARG A 81 0.66 3.34 16.97
N GLY A 82 -0.55 2.96 16.53
CA GLY A 82 -1.55 3.90 15.99
C GLY A 82 -1.18 4.49 14.63
N ASP A 83 -0.23 3.88 13.92
CA ASP A 83 0.33 4.40 12.67
C ASP A 83 -0.52 4.05 11.44
N ALA A 84 -1.31 2.98 11.52
CA ALA A 84 -2.14 2.49 10.42
C ALA A 84 -3.35 1.69 10.93
N PRO A 85 -4.49 1.71 10.22
CA PRO A 85 -5.60 0.82 10.50
C PRO A 85 -5.31 -0.62 10.05
N GLN A 86 -5.97 -1.59 10.68
CA GLN A 86 -5.91 -3.00 10.31
C GLN A 86 -6.79 -3.28 9.09
N THR A 87 -6.24 -3.07 7.89
CA THR A 87 -6.95 -3.32 6.61
C THR A 87 -6.09 -4.07 5.61
N ALA A 88 -6.72 -4.70 4.62
CA ALA A 88 -6.00 -5.38 3.55
C ALA A 88 -5.19 -4.39 2.69
N HIS A 89 -5.67 -3.16 2.51
CA HIS A 89 -4.87 -2.09 1.89
C HIS A 89 -3.57 -1.81 2.66
N GLN A 90 -3.60 -1.72 3.99
CA GLN A 90 -2.40 -1.48 4.80
C GLN A 90 -1.50 -2.70 4.88
N TRP A 91 -2.06 -3.91 4.95
CA TRP A 91 -1.28 -5.15 4.86
C TRP A 91 -0.50 -5.24 3.55
N LYS A 92 -1.13 -4.90 2.42
CA LYS A 92 -0.45 -4.77 1.12
C LYS A 92 0.66 -3.72 1.15
N ASN A 93 0.48 -2.58 1.83
CA ASN A 93 1.55 -1.59 1.99
C ASN A 93 2.70 -2.12 2.89
N ALA A 94 2.41 -2.96 3.88
CA ALA A 94 3.44 -3.66 4.65
C ALA A 94 4.29 -4.58 3.77
N VAL A 95 3.65 -5.41 2.93
CA VAL A 95 4.34 -6.26 1.95
C VAL A 95 5.25 -5.41 1.06
N LEU A 96 4.72 -4.34 0.47
CA LEU A 96 5.49 -3.45 -0.38
C LEU A 96 6.64 -2.79 0.37
N PHE A 97 6.41 -2.32 1.59
CA PHE A 97 7.48 -1.73 2.40
C PHE A 97 8.62 -2.72 2.67
N VAL A 98 8.31 -3.96 3.05
CA VAL A 98 9.32 -5.01 3.24
C VAL A 98 10.13 -5.20 1.95
N ALA A 99 9.46 -5.35 0.80
CA ALA A 99 10.15 -5.50 -0.48
C ALA A 99 11.05 -4.32 -0.82
N GLU A 100 10.57 -3.07 -0.66
CA GLU A 100 11.39 -1.89 -0.91
C GLU A 100 12.55 -1.78 0.10
N ALA A 101 12.36 -2.18 1.36
CA ALA A 101 13.45 -2.21 2.34
C ALA A 101 14.56 -3.17 1.92
N LEU A 102 14.21 -4.34 1.37
CA LEU A 102 15.15 -5.31 0.80
C LEU A 102 15.83 -4.77 -0.47
N ARG A 103 15.09 -4.16 -1.40
CA ARG A 103 15.67 -3.53 -2.60
C ARG A 103 16.67 -2.44 -2.25
N ASN A 104 16.38 -1.65 -1.23
CA ASN A 104 17.28 -0.63 -0.70
C ASN A 104 18.51 -1.21 0.02
N GLN A 105 18.64 -2.54 0.11
CA GLN A 105 19.86 -3.26 0.54
C GLN A 105 20.54 -3.99 -0.63
N GLY A 106 20.12 -3.75 -1.87
CA GLY A 106 20.68 -4.40 -3.06
C GLY A 106 20.14 -5.80 -3.33
N LEU A 107 19.09 -6.23 -2.62
CA LEU A 107 18.42 -7.51 -2.88
C LEU A 107 17.37 -7.37 -3.98
N CYS A 108 17.05 -8.48 -4.64
CA CYS A 108 15.95 -8.58 -5.61
C CYS A 108 14.85 -9.45 -5.01
N PRO A 109 13.85 -8.87 -4.31
CA PRO A 109 12.80 -9.62 -3.61
C PRO A 109 12.03 -10.60 -4.50
N GLU A 110 11.95 -10.33 -5.78
CA GLU A 110 11.27 -11.14 -6.79
C GLU A 110 11.98 -12.49 -7.05
N LEU A 111 13.26 -12.58 -6.68
CA LEU A 111 14.09 -13.78 -6.82
C LEU A 111 14.26 -14.54 -5.50
N LEU A 112 13.69 -14.04 -4.40
CA LEU A 112 13.80 -14.65 -3.07
C LEU A 112 12.65 -15.63 -2.84
N ASP A 113 13.00 -16.87 -2.49
CA ASP A 113 12.04 -17.92 -2.20
C ASP A 113 11.72 -18.04 -0.70
N GLU A 114 10.78 -18.92 -0.36
CA GLU A 114 10.36 -19.20 1.01
C GLU A 114 11.55 -19.57 1.92
N LEU A 115 12.49 -20.38 1.42
CA LEU A 115 13.65 -20.83 2.20
C LEU A 115 14.58 -19.66 2.56
N TRP A 116 14.78 -18.73 1.62
CA TRP A 116 15.55 -17.52 1.90
C TRP A 116 14.90 -16.69 3.00
N PHE A 117 13.58 -16.45 2.93
CA PHE A 117 12.88 -15.67 3.97
C PHE A 117 12.95 -16.36 5.34
N GLN A 118 12.79 -17.69 5.40
CA GLN A 118 12.91 -18.46 6.64
C GLN A 118 14.32 -18.36 7.25
N ALA A 119 15.37 -18.48 6.43
CA ALA A 119 16.76 -18.42 6.87
C ALA A 119 17.19 -17.00 7.30
N ASN A 120 16.52 -15.95 6.80
CA ASN A 120 16.94 -14.56 6.97
C ASN A 120 15.99 -13.73 7.86
N GLY A 121 15.39 -14.35 8.89
CA GLY A 121 14.47 -13.68 9.83
C GLY A 121 15.03 -12.40 10.50
N HIS A 122 16.35 -12.27 10.64
CA HIS A 122 16.99 -11.06 11.15
C HIS A 122 16.75 -9.82 10.26
N VAL A 123 16.51 -10.02 8.96
CA VAL A 123 16.24 -8.93 8.01
C VAL A 123 14.88 -8.28 8.27
N LEU A 124 13.91 -9.02 8.82
CA LEU A 124 12.66 -8.42 9.29
C LEU A 124 12.91 -7.37 10.37
N GLN A 125 13.83 -7.61 11.31
CA GLN A 125 14.15 -6.65 12.37
C GLN A 125 14.72 -5.35 11.79
N PHE A 126 15.55 -5.47 10.75
CA PHE A 126 16.03 -4.31 10.00
C PHE A 126 14.90 -3.53 9.33
N ALA A 127 13.97 -4.22 8.66
CA ALA A 127 12.80 -3.58 8.05
C ALA A 127 11.93 -2.88 9.11
N LEU A 128 11.66 -3.52 10.25
CA LEU A 128 10.91 -2.94 11.37
C LEU A 128 11.58 -1.69 11.92
N ALA A 129 12.90 -1.73 12.16
CA ALA A 129 13.66 -0.58 12.66
C ALA A 129 13.60 0.60 11.67
N ARG A 130 13.74 0.33 10.36
CA ARG A 130 13.60 1.37 9.33
C ARG A 130 12.20 1.97 9.30
N TYR A 131 11.17 1.12 9.39
CA TYR A 131 9.79 1.57 9.42
C TYR A 131 9.55 2.53 10.59
N VAL A 132 9.99 2.16 11.80
CA VAL A 132 9.84 2.99 13.00
C VAL A 132 10.57 4.32 12.84
N ALA A 133 11.82 4.31 12.36
CA ALA A 133 12.57 5.55 12.14
C ALA A 133 11.87 6.49 11.14
N ILE A 134 11.37 5.95 10.03
CA ILE A 134 10.62 6.71 9.02
C ILE A 134 9.32 7.28 9.61
N SER A 135 8.58 6.48 10.38
CA SER A 135 7.30 6.90 10.92
C SER A 135 7.45 7.95 12.03
N GLU A 136 8.45 7.82 12.90
CA GLU A 136 8.77 8.83 13.92
C GLU A 136 9.18 10.17 13.31
N GLU A 137 10.05 10.15 12.29
CA GLU A 137 10.47 11.39 11.63
C GLU A 137 9.27 12.08 10.94
N ALA A 138 8.42 11.32 10.27
CA ALA A 138 7.21 11.86 9.65
C ALA A 138 6.22 12.43 10.67
N LYS A 139 6.03 11.77 11.83
CA LYS A 139 5.21 12.31 12.93
C LYS A 139 5.77 13.63 13.44
N PHE A 140 7.07 13.69 13.69
CA PHE A 140 7.74 14.89 14.16
C PHE A 140 7.58 16.06 13.17
N PHE A 141 7.73 15.79 11.88
CA PHE A 141 7.44 16.77 10.82
C PHE A 141 5.99 17.25 10.86
N MET A 142 5.03 16.32 10.84
CA MET A 142 3.60 16.63 10.76
C MET A 142 3.07 17.37 11.99
N ALA A 143 3.68 17.15 13.16
CA ALA A 143 3.37 17.90 14.38
C ALA A 143 3.73 19.40 14.28
N GLN A 144 4.75 19.74 13.48
CA GLN A 144 5.21 21.12 13.29
C GLN A 144 4.69 21.76 12.01
N ARG A 145 4.44 20.94 10.98
CA ARG A 145 4.09 21.37 9.62
C ARG A 145 2.93 20.53 9.08
N PRO A 146 1.70 20.71 9.59
CA PRO A 146 0.56 19.95 9.11
C PRO A 146 0.33 20.15 7.61
N LEU A 147 0.27 19.06 6.85
CA LEU A 147 -0.01 19.10 5.43
C LEU A 147 -1.53 19.10 5.16
N PRO A 148 -2.00 19.75 4.07
CA PRO A 148 -3.41 19.74 3.68
C PRO A 148 -3.99 18.34 3.42
N ALA A 149 -3.13 17.40 3.03
CA ALA A 149 -3.47 16.00 2.86
C ALA A 149 -2.24 15.15 3.21
N PHE A 150 -2.48 13.93 3.68
CA PHE A 150 -1.45 12.94 3.94
C PHE A 150 -1.79 11.62 3.25
N PHE A 151 -0.87 10.67 3.28
CA PHE A 151 -1.15 9.29 2.88
C PHE A 151 -2.23 8.69 3.80
N THR A 152 -2.82 7.55 3.42
CA THR A 152 -3.89 6.90 4.21
C THR A 152 -3.39 6.23 5.51
N GLY A 153 -2.29 6.73 6.09
CA GLY A 153 -1.58 6.18 7.25
C GLY A 153 -0.07 6.26 7.07
N LEU A 154 0.67 6.17 8.17
CA LEU A 154 2.14 6.24 8.19
C LEU A 154 2.78 5.01 7.52
N LEU A 155 2.15 3.84 7.58
CA LEU A 155 2.61 2.65 6.84
C LEU A 155 2.50 2.83 5.33
N CYS A 156 1.42 3.47 4.85
CA CYS A 156 1.28 3.82 3.44
C CYS A 156 2.34 4.84 3.02
N PHE A 157 2.57 5.88 3.85
CA PHE A 157 3.66 6.82 3.64
C PHE A 157 5.03 6.13 3.60
N ALA A 158 5.35 5.28 4.57
CA ALA A 158 6.65 4.62 4.67
C ALA A 158 6.93 3.72 3.46
N SER A 159 5.94 2.93 3.04
CA SER A 159 6.02 2.11 1.82
C SER A 159 6.30 2.99 0.58
N HIS A 160 5.56 4.09 0.47
CA HIS A 160 5.69 5.01 -0.65
C HIS A 160 7.04 5.76 -0.66
N PHE A 161 7.50 6.20 0.52
CA PHE A 161 8.80 6.82 0.73
C PHE A 161 9.94 5.85 0.38
N ALA A 162 9.87 4.61 0.87
CA ALA A 162 10.88 3.57 0.62
C ALA A 162 11.09 3.33 -0.88
N LYS A 163 10.00 3.37 -1.66
CA LYS A 163 10.02 3.21 -3.12
C LYS A 163 10.60 4.39 -3.89
N HIS A 164 10.31 5.62 -3.46
CA HIS A 164 10.51 6.81 -4.31
C HIS A 164 11.57 7.78 -3.83
N ALA A 165 11.89 7.77 -2.53
CA ALA A 165 12.73 8.79 -1.91
C ALA A 165 14.09 8.24 -1.47
N VAL A 166 14.15 6.97 -1.06
CA VAL A 166 15.40 6.35 -0.60
C VAL A 166 16.46 6.31 -1.70
N CYS A 167 16.07 5.94 -2.93
CA CYS A 167 16.97 5.97 -4.09
C CYS A 167 17.46 7.38 -4.47
N LEU A 168 16.81 8.42 -3.96
CA LEU A 168 17.22 9.82 -4.15
C LEU A 168 18.08 10.34 -2.98
N GLY A 169 18.43 9.48 -2.00
CA GLY A 169 19.17 9.87 -0.80
C GLY A 169 18.40 10.84 0.11
N MET A 170 17.07 10.87 0.02
CA MET A 170 16.24 11.79 0.80
C MET A 170 15.85 11.20 2.16
N SER A 171 15.80 12.06 3.17
CA SER A 171 15.10 11.79 4.44
C SER A 171 13.58 11.92 4.29
N PRO A 172 12.79 11.29 5.19
CA PRO A 172 11.35 11.51 5.30
C PRO A 172 10.97 12.99 5.36
N THR A 173 11.69 13.80 6.14
CA THR A 173 11.48 15.26 6.25
C THR A 173 11.67 15.97 4.91
N GLN A 174 12.78 15.71 4.22
CA GLN A 174 13.03 16.31 2.90
C GLN A 174 11.95 15.93 1.89
N TYR A 175 11.44 14.69 1.98
CA TYR A 175 10.39 14.21 1.10
C TYR A 175 9.04 14.88 1.39
N LEU A 176 8.70 15.09 2.66
CA LEU A 176 7.49 15.81 3.05
C LEU A 176 7.57 17.32 2.75
N LEU A 177 8.76 17.94 2.85
CA LEU A 177 8.98 19.30 2.36
C LEU A 177 8.70 19.42 0.85
N LYS A 178 8.96 18.37 0.07
CA LYS A 178 8.56 18.36 -1.36
C LYS A 178 7.06 18.27 -1.54
N ALA A 179 6.34 17.53 -0.70
CA ALA A 179 4.88 17.54 -0.72
C ALA A 179 4.36 18.96 -0.41
N GLU A 180 4.90 19.61 0.62
CA GLU A 180 4.56 20.98 1.02
C GLU A 180 4.78 21.98 -0.12
N GLU A 181 5.96 21.95 -0.75
CA GLU A 181 6.30 22.81 -1.90
C GLU A 181 5.31 22.64 -3.06
N LEU A 182 4.88 21.40 -3.32
CA LEU A 182 3.91 21.09 -4.37
C LEU A 182 2.51 21.59 -4.04
N PHE A 183 2.09 21.56 -2.78
CA PHE A 183 0.78 22.10 -2.38
C PHE A 183 0.66 23.62 -2.61
N LEU A 184 1.78 24.34 -2.71
CA LEU A 184 1.79 25.77 -3.09
C LEU A 184 1.54 26.01 -4.58
N GLN A 185 1.56 24.96 -5.41
CA GLN A 185 1.32 25.08 -6.84
C GLN A 185 -0.16 25.07 -7.16
N ARG A 186 -0.54 25.68 -8.30
CA ARG A 186 -1.91 25.60 -8.79
C ARG A 186 -2.22 24.16 -9.22
N PRO A 187 -3.25 23.51 -8.65
CA PRO A 187 -3.63 22.16 -9.03
C PRO A 187 -4.33 22.14 -10.39
N PHE A 188 -4.29 20.97 -11.04
CA PHE A 188 -5.13 20.63 -12.19
C PHE A 188 -5.62 19.18 -12.06
N HIS A 189 -6.58 18.77 -12.89
CA HIS A 189 -7.13 17.42 -12.85
C HIS A 189 -6.54 16.54 -13.96
N GLU A 190 -6.19 15.30 -13.63
CA GLU A 190 -5.70 14.30 -14.58
C GLU A 190 -6.12 12.91 -14.09
N ASN A 191 -6.76 12.11 -14.97
CA ASN A 191 -7.20 10.74 -14.66
C ASN A 191 -8.03 10.64 -13.36
N GLY A 192 -8.94 11.60 -13.15
CA GLY A 192 -9.80 11.66 -11.96
C GLY A 192 -9.06 12.00 -10.65
N CYS A 193 -7.81 12.42 -10.72
CA CYS A 193 -7.01 12.84 -9.56
C CYS A 193 -6.70 14.33 -9.63
N LYS A 194 -6.60 14.99 -8.46
CA LYS A 194 -6.06 16.34 -8.36
C LYS A 194 -4.53 16.27 -8.32
N VAL A 195 -3.86 17.02 -9.19
CA VAL A 195 -2.42 16.89 -9.45
C VAL A 195 -1.69 18.21 -9.26
N PHE A 196 -0.51 18.13 -8.65
CA PHE A 196 0.43 19.23 -8.45
C PHE A 196 1.77 18.85 -9.07
N ARG A 197 2.41 19.77 -9.79
CA ARG A 197 3.69 19.52 -10.47
C ARG A 197 4.64 20.69 -10.33
N LYS A 198 5.92 20.39 -10.10
CA LYS A 198 7.01 21.38 -10.12
C LYS A 198 8.36 20.69 -10.30
N HIS A 199 9.22 21.17 -11.21
CA HIS A 199 10.58 20.67 -11.42
C HIS A 199 10.72 19.13 -11.47
N GLY A 200 9.87 18.47 -12.25
CA GLY A 200 9.87 17.01 -12.40
C GLY A 200 9.15 16.25 -11.26
N TRP A 201 8.91 16.88 -10.12
CA TRP A 201 8.09 16.31 -9.04
C TRP A 201 6.60 16.34 -9.41
N THR A 202 5.90 15.27 -9.06
CA THR A 202 4.45 15.15 -9.23
C THR A 202 3.81 14.58 -7.97
N LEU A 203 2.75 15.23 -7.50
CA LEU A 203 1.91 14.79 -6.38
C LEU A 203 0.48 14.61 -6.86
N TYR A 204 -0.06 13.40 -6.70
CA TYR A 204 -1.45 13.05 -7.00
C TYR A 204 -2.23 12.88 -5.71
N LEU A 205 -3.37 13.56 -5.62
CA LEU A 205 -4.36 13.34 -4.58
C LEU A 205 -5.51 12.49 -5.13
N ASN A 206 -6.07 11.67 -4.25
CA ASN A 206 -7.31 10.96 -4.50
C ASN A 206 -8.37 11.49 -3.53
N ASP A 207 -9.48 11.93 -4.09
CA ASP A 207 -10.65 12.36 -3.32
C ASP A 207 -11.52 11.12 -3.08
N ARG A 208 -11.70 10.78 -1.81
CA ARG A 208 -12.53 9.66 -1.37
C ARG A 208 -13.65 10.17 -0.46
N PRO A 209 -14.72 9.40 -0.26
CA PRO A 209 -15.79 9.78 0.67
C PRO A 209 -15.29 10.05 2.10
N ASP A 210 -14.21 9.39 2.52
CA ASP A 210 -13.58 9.51 3.84
C ASP A 210 -12.49 10.58 3.92
N GLY A 211 -12.20 11.29 2.82
CA GLY A 211 -11.26 12.41 2.81
C GLY A 211 -10.38 12.50 1.57
N VAL A 212 -9.47 13.47 1.60
CA VAL A 212 -8.48 13.71 0.54
C VAL A 212 -7.13 13.15 0.96
N PHE A 213 -6.57 12.25 0.15
CA PHE A 213 -5.33 11.55 0.50
C PHE A 213 -4.29 11.67 -0.61
N ILE A 214 -3.01 11.74 -0.21
CA ILE A 214 -1.90 11.58 -1.15
C ILE A 214 -1.91 10.14 -1.67
N LYS A 215 -2.11 9.98 -2.97
CA LYS A 215 -2.05 8.71 -3.69
C LYS A 215 -0.63 8.35 -4.08
N THR A 216 0.13 9.32 -4.56
CA THR A 216 1.54 9.18 -4.92
C THR A 216 2.22 10.54 -4.96
N LEU A 217 3.48 10.55 -4.56
CA LEU A 217 4.45 11.63 -4.74
C LEU A 217 5.68 11.01 -5.41
N HIS A 218 6.24 11.59 -6.46
CA HIS A 218 7.48 11.07 -7.04
C HIS A 218 8.18 12.10 -7.91
N LEU A 219 9.48 11.91 -8.07
CA LEU A 219 10.28 12.57 -9.09
C LEU A 219 10.24 11.73 -10.37
N LYS A 220 9.92 12.36 -11.51
CA LYS A 220 9.99 11.70 -12.82
C LYS A 220 11.40 11.16 -13.09
N ALA A 221 11.50 9.95 -13.64
CA ALA A 221 12.78 9.27 -13.89
C ALA A 221 13.80 10.11 -14.68
N ALA A 222 13.35 10.91 -15.64
CA ALA A 222 14.21 11.80 -16.43
C ALA A 222 14.94 12.88 -15.59
N TYR A 223 14.51 13.10 -14.35
CA TYR A 223 15.10 14.06 -13.41
C TYR A 223 15.90 13.36 -12.29
N HIS A 224 16.02 12.03 -12.33
CA HIS A 224 16.84 11.32 -11.34
C HIS A 224 18.32 11.65 -11.56
N PRO A 225 19.12 11.82 -10.49
CA PRO A 225 20.56 11.95 -10.62
C PRO A 225 21.13 10.79 -11.44
N LYS A 226 21.95 11.10 -12.44
CA LYS A 226 22.70 10.08 -13.17
C LYS A 226 23.88 9.68 -12.28
N HIS A 227 23.85 8.45 -11.78
CA HIS A 227 24.98 7.82 -11.11
C HIS A 227 25.95 7.23 -12.13
#